data_AF-A0A3D3WA14-F1
#
_entry.id   AF-A0A3D3WA14-F1
#
_cell.length_a   1.000
_cell.length_b   1.000
_cell.length_c   1.000
_cell.angle_alpha   90.00
_cell.angle_beta   90.00
_cell.angle_gamma   90.00
#
_symmetry.space_group_name_H-M   'P 1'
#
loop_
_entity.id
_entity.type
_entity.pdbx_description
1 polymer ?
#
loop_
_entity_poly.entity_id
_entity_poly.type
_entity_poly.pdbx_seq_one_letter_code
_entity_poly.pdbx_strand_id
1 'polypeptide(L)'
;MIQFDDSSMIGRQRPSNEDDPCWPASGSKIMVALSGGVDSAVTTLRLLNRGFKVEGVTMTLFPGSNAYQEALKTADFLGIKLHHLDLSAEFEKEVVQYFCRTYDAGQTPNPCVVCNPKIKFGLLLDFALRHGAQKLATGHYVRCGFDSHLQQYILRKARDPQKDQSYFLYALNQAMLAKSMFPLGSTTKDEVRREAANAGIPQAAKKDSQEVCFIQDNDYQGFLRSHGCAQGFLPGDFVDRSGKVLGRHKGIACYTIG
;
A
#
# COMPACT_ATOMS: atom_id res chain seq x y z
N MET A 1 39.41 16.54 -39.63
CA MET A 1 38.98 17.36 -38.46
C MET A 1 37.47 17.39 -38.48
N ILE A 2 36.70 16.79 -37.59
CA ILE A 2 36.93 16.12 -36.30
C ILE A 2 35.94 14.94 -36.28
N GLN A 3 36.42 13.74 -35.97
CA GLN A 3 35.57 12.58 -35.61
C GLN A 3 35.08 12.79 -34.19
N PHE A 4 33.77 12.58 -33.94
CA PHE A 4 33.25 12.37 -32.60
C PHE A 4 33.13 10.86 -32.37
N ASP A 5 33.91 10.39 -31.41
CA ASP A 5 34.04 9.01 -31.00
C ASP A 5 32.90 8.66 -30.04
N ASP A 6 32.06 7.71 -30.44
CA ASP A 6 30.85 7.26 -29.74
C ASP A 6 31.19 6.05 -28.84
N SER A 7 32.21 6.22 -28.00
CA SER A 7 32.78 5.14 -27.16
C SER A 7 32.85 5.56 -25.68
N SER A 8 31.69 5.73 -25.03
CA SER A 8 31.65 5.78 -23.55
C SER A 8 30.37 5.28 -22.87
N MET A 9 29.54 4.47 -23.54
CA MET A 9 28.33 3.89 -22.92
C MET A 9 28.20 2.37 -23.14
N ILE A 10 29.32 1.64 -23.12
CA ILE A 10 29.30 0.18 -23.01
C ILE A 10 29.58 -0.20 -21.54
N GLY A 11 28.63 -0.91 -20.91
CA GLY A 11 28.98 -1.83 -19.83
C GLY A 11 28.41 -1.54 -18.44
N ARG A 12 27.08 -1.46 -18.31
CA ARG A 12 26.42 -2.14 -17.19
C ARG A 12 25.23 -2.91 -17.74
N GLN A 13 25.45 -4.19 -18.06
CA GLN A 13 24.36 -5.15 -18.14
C GLN A 13 23.53 -4.98 -16.86
N ARG A 14 22.21 -4.75 -17.01
CA ARG A 14 21.31 -4.94 -15.86
C ARG A 14 21.57 -6.37 -15.37
N PRO A 15 21.74 -6.58 -14.06
CA PRO A 15 21.73 -7.94 -13.54
C PRO A 15 20.46 -8.61 -14.08
N SER A 16 20.57 -9.81 -14.62
CA SER A 16 19.39 -10.66 -14.76
C SER A 16 18.65 -10.60 -13.42
N ASN A 17 17.32 -10.46 -13.43
CA ASN A 17 16.51 -10.36 -12.21
C ASN A 17 16.64 -11.60 -11.27
N GLU A 18 17.52 -12.56 -11.59
CA GLU A 18 17.74 -13.80 -10.87
C GLU A 18 18.64 -13.63 -9.63
N ASP A 19 19.48 -12.59 -9.57
CA ASP A 19 20.36 -12.31 -8.42
C ASP A 19 19.84 -11.24 -7.46
N ASP A 20 18.67 -10.63 -7.73
CA ASP A 20 18.04 -9.71 -6.80
C ASP A 20 17.30 -10.54 -5.72
N PRO A 21 17.73 -10.55 -4.44
CA PRO A 21 17.08 -11.34 -3.40
C PRO A 21 15.64 -10.86 -3.11
N CYS A 22 15.17 -9.77 -3.73
CA CYS A 22 13.76 -9.43 -3.78
C CYS A 22 12.94 -10.36 -4.69
N TRP A 23 13.57 -11.07 -5.64
CA TRP A 23 12.96 -12.04 -6.55
C TRP A 23 13.50 -13.45 -6.26
N PRO A 24 12.71 -14.31 -5.60
CA PRO A 24 13.15 -15.68 -5.33
C PRO A 24 13.17 -16.52 -6.62
N ALA A 25 13.74 -17.73 -6.52
CA ALA A 25 13.83 -18.66 -7.64
C ALA A 25 12.45 -18.96 -8.26
N SER A 26 12.43 -19.24 -9.57
CA SER A 26 11.22 -19.64 -10.29
C SER A 26 10.55 -20.86 -9.62
N GLY A 27 9.22 -20.91 -9.66
CA GLY A 27 8.42 -21.94 -8.97
C GLY A 27 8.23 -21.74 -7.46
N SER A 28 8.87 -20.73 -6.85
CA SER A 28 8.63 -20.33 -5.46
C SER A 28 7.16 -19.91 -5.25
N LYS A 29 6.63 -20.19 -4.06
CA LYS A 29 5.28 -19.77 -3.68
C LYS A 29 5.27 -18.31 -3.24
N ILE A 30 4.47 -17.49 -3.91
CA ILE A 30 4.27 -16.08 -3.59
C ILE A 30 2.81 -15.86 -3.23
N MET A 31 2.57 -15.19 -2.11
CA MET A 31 1.22 -14.77 -1.75
C MET A 31 1.02 -13.31 -2.16
N VAL A 32 -0.09 -12.97 -2.79
CA VAL A 32 -0.40 -11.59 -3.19
C VAL A 32 -1.49 -11.03 -2.30
N ALA A 33 -1.25 -9.85 -1.70
CA ALA A 33 -2.29 -9.06 -1.06
C ALA A 33 -3.29 -8.55 -2.12
N LEU A 34 -4.42 -9.24 -2.26
CA LEU A 34 -5.38 -9.05 -3.34
C LEU A 34 -6.54 -8.17 -2.85
N SER A 35 -6.57 -6.91 -3.26
CA SER A 35 -7.60 -5.95 -2.83
C SER A 35 -8.82 -5.90 -3.76
N GLY A 36 -8.78 -6.61 -4.89
CA GLY A 36 -9.78 -6.47 -5.95
C GLY A 36 -9.60 -5.22 -6.82
N GLY A 37 -8.48 -4.50 -6.65
CA GLY A 37 -8.09 -3.39 -7.52
C GLY A 37 -7.15 -3.81 -8.65
N VAL A 38 -7.09 -2.99 -9.70
CA VAL A 38 -6.25 -3.22 -10.90
C VAL A 38 -4.78 -3.47 -10.57
N ASP A 39 -4.24 -2.76 -9.58
CA ASP A 39 -2.82 -2.87 -9.20
C ASP A 39 -2.49 -4.25 -8.64
N SER A 40 -3.33 -4.77 -7.75
CA SER A 40 -3.15 -6.12 -7.20
C SER A 40 -3.37 -7.21 -8.25
N ALA A 41 -4.28 -7.00 -9.20
CA ALA A 41 -4.53 -7.94 -10.29
C ALA A 41 -3.34 -8.02 -11.26
N VAL A 42 -2.78 -6.88 -11.67
CA VAL A 42 -1.57 -6.84 -12.52
C VAL A 42 -0.35 -7.37 -11.79
N THR A 43 -0.24 -7.10 -10.48
CA THR A 43 0.80 -7.71 -9.63
C THR A 43 0.76 -9.23 -9.71
N THR A 44 -0.42 -9.82 -9.53
CA THR A 44 -0.63 -11.27 -9.65
C THR A 44 -0.28 -11.77 -11.06
N LEU A 45 -0.79 -11.11 -12.10
CA LEU A 45 -0.52 -11.49 -13.49
C LEU A 45 0.99 -11.52 -13.81
N ARG A 46 1.73 -10.49 -13.38
CA ARG A 46 3.19 -10.40 -13.59
C ARG A 46 3.96 -11.52 -12.90
N LEU A 47 3.47 -12.00 -11.76
CA LEU A 47 4.08 -13.10 -11.01
C LEU A 47 3.76 -14.44 -11.65
N LEU A 48 2.52 -14.66 -12.09
CA LEU A 48 2.13 -15.84 -12.86
C LEU A 48 2.95 -15.97 -14.15
N ASN A 49 3.09 -14.88 -14.91
CA ASN A 49 3.89 -14.84 -16.13
C ASN A 49 5.39 -15.09 -15.92
N ARG A 50 5.88 -14.95 -14.68
CA ARG A 50 7.26 -15.27 -14.29
C ARG A 50 7.43 -16.71 -13.78
N GLY A 51 6.37 -17.52 -13.78
CA GLY A 51 6.41 -18.92 -13.36
C GLY A 51 6.36 -19.13 -11.84
N PHE A 52 5.93 -18.13 -11.07
CA PHE A 52 5.71 -18.31 -9.63
C PHE A 52 4.43 -19.10 -9.35
N LYS A 53 4.40 -19.82 -8.22
CA LYS A 53 3.17 -20.40 -7.69
C LYS A 53 2.44 -19.32 -6.89
N VAL A 54 1.38 -18.75 -7.46
CA VAL A 54 0.70 -17.59 -6.88
C VAL A 54 -0.59 -17.99 -6.18
N GLU A 55 -0.75 -17.55 -4.94
CA GLU A 55 -2.04 -17.57 -4.22
C GLU A 55 -2.37 -16.14 -3.77
N GLY A 56 -3.65 -15.81 -3.74
CA GLY A 56 -4.14 -14.52 -3.27
C GLY A 56 -4.52 -14.58 -1.80
N VAL A 57 -4.38 -13.47 -1.09
CA VAL A 57 -4.95 -13.29 0.25
C VAL A 57 -5.62 -11.93 0.32
N THR A 58 -6.82 -11.90 0.88
CA THR A 58 -7.57 -10.67 1.14
C THR A 58 -7.99 -10.59 2.60
N MET A 59 -8.31 -9.39 3.04
CA MET A 59 -8.63 -9.08 4.43
C MET A 59 -9.93 -8.29 4.52
N THR A 60 -10.81 -8.67 5.44
CA THR A 60 -11.89 -7.80 5.92
C THR A 60 -11.36 -6.95 7.06
N LEU A 61 -11.46 -5.62 6.93
CA LEU A 61 -10.93 -4.66 7.91
C LEU A 61 -12.02 -3.95 8.71
N PHE A 62 -13.25 -3.91 8.20
CA PHE A 62 -14.37 -3.27 8.87
C PHE A 62 -15.69 -3.84 8.33
N PRO A 63 -16.78 -3.78 9.12
CA PRO A 63 -18.11 -4.20 8.69
C PRO A 63 -18.56 -3.49 7.40
N GLY A 64 -19.20 -4.23 6.50
CA GLY A 64 -19.68 -3.70 5.21
C GLY A 64 -18.61 -3.55 4.12
N SER A 65 -17.36 -3.97 4.38
CA SER A 65 -16.32 -4.01 3.35
C SER A 65 -16.64 -5.03 2.25
N ASN A 66 -16.60 -4.59 1.00
CA ASN A 66 -16.75 -5.47 -0.17
C ASN A 66 -15.43 -6.10 -0.64
N ALA A 67 -14.32 -5.90 0.09
CA ALA A 67 -12.98 -6.33 -0.32
C ALA A 67 -12.89 -7.83 -0.65
N TYR A 68 -13.55 -8.68 0.13
CA TYR A 68 -13.56 -10.12 -0.13
C TYR A 68 -14.23 -10.47 -1.47
N GLN A 69 -15.40 -9.89 -1.75
CA GLN A 69 -16.14 -10.17 -2.99
C GLN A 69 -15.40 -9.65 -4.23
N GLU A 70 -14.74 -8.49 -4.13
CA GLU A 70 -13.94 -7.95 -5.22
C GLU A 70 -12.66 -8.78 -5.47
N ALA A 71 -12.01 -9.22 -4.40
CA ALA A 71 -10.85 -10.09 -4.48
C ALA A 71 -11.22 -11.47 -5.05
N LEU A 72 -12.37 -12.04 -4.67
CA LEU A 72 -12.86 -13.33 -5.18
C LEU A 72 -13.03 -13.30 -6.69
N LYS A 73 -13.74 -12.29 -7.22
CA LYS A 73 -13.89 -12.10 -8.67
C LYS A 73 -12.55 -11.98 -9.40
N THR A 74 -11.58 -11.31 -8.77
CA THR A 74 -10.24 -11.12 -9.34
C THR A 74 -9.44 -12.43 -9.31
N ALA A 75 -9.54 -13.20 -8.22
CA ALA A 75 -8.90 -14.49 -8.08
C ALA A 75 -9.45 -15.53 -9.06
N ASP A 76 -10.77 -15.56 -9.22
CA ASP A 76 -11.46 -16.42 -10.19
C ASP A 76 -11.02 -16.11 -11.62
N PHE A 77 -10.98 -14.82 -11.98
CA PHE A 77 -10.51 -14.37 -13.30
C PHE A 77 -9.07 -14.79 -13.57
N LEU A 78 -8.19 -14.70 -12.56
CA LEU A 78 -6.77 -15.03 -12.68
C LEU A 78 -6.47 -16.52 -12.47
N GLY A 79 -7.48 -17.34 -12.12
CA GLY A 79 -7.33 -18.77 -11.87
C GLY A 79 -6.45 -19.10 -10.65
N ILE A 80 -6.47 -18.27 -9.60
CA ILE A 80 -5.65 -18.47 -8.39
C ILE A 80 -6.51 -18.79 -7.17
N LYS A 81 -5.95 -19.57 -6.23
CA LYS A 81 -6.58 -19.78 -4.92
C LYS A 81 -6.61 -18.47 -4.13
N LEU A 82 -7.74 -18.15 -3.52
CA LEU A 82 -7.90 -17.02 -2.60
C LEU A 82 -8.05 -17.49 -1.15
N HIS A 83 -7.28 -16.86 -0.26
CA HIS A 83 -7.44 -16.93 1.19
C HIS A 83 -8.14 -15.67 1.71
N HIS A 84 -8.85 -15.79 2.81
CA HIS A 84 -9.55 -14.68 3.44
C HIS A 84 -9.26 -14.65 4.93
N LEU A 85 -8.95 -13.46 5.45
CA LEU A 85 -8.78 -13.19 6.87
C LEU A 85 -9.78 -12.13 7.30
N ASP A 86 -10.43 -12.34 8.43
CA ASP A 86 -11.05 -11.25 9.16
C ASP A 86 -10.01 -10.67 10.11
N LEU A 87 -9.63 -9.41 9.86
CA LEU A 87 -8.69 -8.65 10.69
C LEU A 87 -9.38 -7.38 11.24
N SER A 88 -10.71 -7.37 11.29
CA SER A 88 -11.47 -6.19 11.69
C SER A 88 -11.19 -5.77 13.13
N ALA A 89 -11.01 -6.73 14.05
CA ALA A 89 -10.70 -6.45 15.45
C ALA A 89 -9.29 -5.83 15.62
N GLU A 90 -8.28 -6.38 14.94
CA GLU A 90 -6.92 -5.85 14.96
C GLU A 90 -6.82 -4.50 14.26
N PHE A 91 -7.56 -4.32 13.16
CA PHE A 91 -7.63 -3.05 12.45
C PHE A 91 -8.27 -1.96 13.30
N GLU A 92 -9.38 -2.27 13.96
CA GLU A 92 -10.05 -1.36 14.90
C GLU A 92 -9.07 -0.92 15.99
N LYS A 93 -8.44 -1.88 16.66
CA LYS A 93 -7.51 -1.63 17.76
C LYS A 93 -6.27 -0.81 17.35
N GLU A 94 -5.59 -1.21 16.28
CA GLU A 94 -4.28 -0.65 15.95
C GLU A 94 -4.38 0.59 15.05
N VAL A 95 -5.39 0.68 14.18
CA VAL A 95 -5.50 1.74 13.16
C VAL A 95 -6.60 2.73 13.50
N VAL A 96 -7.84 2.26 13.72
CA VAL A 96 -8.99 3.16 13.97
C VAL A 96 -8.82 3.89 15.29
N GLN A 97 -8.50 3.18 16.37
CA GLN A 97 -8.29 3.86 17.65
C GLN A 97 -7.08 4.80 17.65
N TYR A 98 -6.01 4.48 16.89
CA TYR A 98 -4.91 5.41 16.67
C TYR A 98 -5.41 6.69 15.98
N PHE A 99 -6.18 6.54 14.91
CA PHE A 99 -6.76 7.66 14.16
C PHE A 99 -7.61 8.55 15.07
N CYS A 100 -8.53 7.96 15.83
CA CYS A 100 -9.40 8.63 16.79
C CYS A 100 -8.64 9.39 17.87
N ARG A 101 -7.72 8.71 18.59
CA ARG A 101 -6.92 9.33 19.66
C ARG A 101 -6.04 10.48 19.16
N THR A 102 -5.54 10.37 17.92
CA THR A 102 -4.69 11.42 17.32
C THR A 102 -5.50 12.68 17.05
N TYR A 103 -6.73 12.55 16.53
CA TYR A 103 -7.62 13.70 16.36
C TYR A 103 -8.05 14.34 17.68
N ASP A 104 -8.37 13.52 18.70
CA ASP A 104 -8.70 14.04 20.04
C ASP A 104 -7.51 14.78 20.68
N ALA A 105 -6.28 14.43 20.32
CA ALA A 105 -5.07 15.14 20.73
C ALA A 105 -4.77 16.40 19.88
N GLY A 106 -5.66 16.78 18.95
CA GLY A 106 -5.48 17.97 18.10
C GLY A 106 -4.46 17.79 16.98
N GLN A 107 -4.16 16.55 16.59
CA GLN A 107 -3.21 16.22 15.53
C GLN A 107 -3.92 15.66 14.30
N THR A 108 -3.25 15.67 13.15
CA THR A 108 -3.77 15.06 11.90
C THR A 108 -3.09 13.71 11.65
N PRO A 109 -3.77 12.57 11.87
CA PRO A 109 -3.20 11.25 11.68
C PRO A 109 -3.04 10.87 10.21
N ASN A 110 -2.10 9.97 9.94
CA ASN A 110 -2.09 9.19 8.71
C ASN A 110 -2.30 7.71 9.06
N PRO A 111 -3.51 7.12 8.86
CA PRO A 111 -3.76 5.74 9.27
C PRO A 111 -2.97 4.72 8.43
N CYS A 112 -2.61 5.05 7.20
CA CYS A 112 -1.89 4.13 6.31
C CYS A 112 -0.47 3.82 6.82
N VAL A 113 0.22 4.79 7.45
CA VAL A 113 1.57 4.56 7.98
C VAL A 113 1.60 3.63 9.19
N VAL A 114 0.44 3.44 9.84
CA VAL A 114 0.25 2.46 10.92
C VAL A 114 -0.25 1.12 10.37
N CYS A 115 -1.24 1.17 9.47
CA CYS A 115 -1.83 -0.02 8.85
C CYS A 115 -0.79 -0.86 8.09
N ASN A 116 0.11 -0.23 7.33
CA ASN A 116 1.11 -0.98 6.56
C ASN A 116 2.00 -1.88 7.44
N PRO A 117 2.75 -1.38 8.44
CA PRO A 117 3.59 -2.24 9.28
C PRO A 117 2.81 -3.18 10.19
N LYS A 118 1.62 -2.79 10.67
CA LYS A 118 0.85 -3.60 11.65
C LYS A 118 0.02 -4.69 10.99
N ILE A 119 -0.71 -4.34 9.93
CA ILE A 119 -1.73 -5.19 9.32
C ILE A 119 -1.19 -5.85 8.06
N LYS A 120 -0.74 -5.07 7.07
CA LYS A 120 -0.33 -5.62 5.76
C LYS A 120 1.03 -6.34 5.79
N PHE A 121 2.03 -5.75 6.44
CA PHE A 121 3.38 -6.31 6.55
C PHE A 121 3.65 -6.92 7.92
N GLY A 122 2.66 -6.88 8.82
CA GLY A 122 2.63 -7.68 10.05
C GLY A 122 1.75 -8.91 9.83
N LEU A 123 0.49 -8.82 10.24
CA LEU A 123 -0.45 -9.96 10.26
C LEU A 123 -0.61 -10.69 8.92
N LEU A 124 -0.76 -9.96 7.81
CA LEU A 124 -0.93 -10.59 6.50
C LEU A 124 0.36 -11.24 5.98
N LEU A 125 1.52 -10.63 6.25
CA LEU A 125 2.81 -11.22 5.92
C LEU A 125 3.04 -12.50 6.74
N ASP A 126 2.77 -12.46 8.04
CA ASP A 126 2.89 -13.63 8.92
C ASP A 126 1.97 -14.78 8.48
N PHE A 127 0.74 -14.46 8.06
CA PHE A 127 -0.16 -15.44 7.47
C PHE A 127 0.43 -16.07 6.20
N ALA A 128 0.98 -15.26 5.29
CA ALA A 128 1.58 -15.72 4.05
C ALA A 128 2.75 -16.68 4.30
N LEU A 129 3.65 -16.31 5.21
CA LEU A 129 4.80 -17.14 5.58
C LEU A 129 4.37 -18.47 6.21
N ARG A 130 3.39 -18.45 7.13
CA ARG A 130 2.82 -19.68 7.73
C ARG A 130 2.13 -20.59 6.70
N HIS A 131 1.65 -20.04 5.59
CA HIS A 131 1.05 -20.79 4.48
C HIS A 131 2.06 -21.17 3.39
N GLY A 132 3.36 -21.14 3.73
CA GLY A 132 4.44 -21.63 2.88
C GLY A 132 4.81 -20.69 1.74
N ALA A 133 4.30 -19.45 1.71
CA ALA A 133 4.81 -18.45 0.79
C ALA A 133 6.20 -17.99 1.24
N GLN A 134 7.10 -17.79 0.29
CA GLN A 134 8.42 -17.23 0.59
C GLN A 134 8.37 -15.72 0.79
N LYS A 135 7.42 -15.06 0.12
CA LYS A 135 7.22 -13.61 0.17
C LYS A 135 5.74 -13.23 0.02
N LEU A 136 5.41 -12.04 0.53
CA LEU A 136 4.16 -11.33 0.27
C LEU A 136 4.40 -10.28 -0.81
N ALA A 137 3.67 -10.37 -1.92
CA ALA A 137 3.64 -9.35 -2.95
C ALA A 137 2.44 -8.41 -2.74
N THR A 138 2.65 -7.12 -3.04
CA THR A 138 1.58 -6.12 -2.98
C THR A 138 1.60 -5.25 -4.23
N GLY A 139 0.47 -4.63 -4.54
CA GLY A 139 0.35 -3.64 -5.63
C GLY A 139 0.89 -2.26 -5.28
N HIS A 140 1.78 -2.11 -4.29
CA HIS A 140 2.35 -0.81 -3.98
C HIS A 140 3.38 -0.40 -5.04
N TYR A 141 3.34 0.89 -5.39
CA TYR A 141 4.33 1.53 -6.26
C TYR A 141 5.50 1.96 -5.39
N VAL A 142 6.42 1.03 -5.18
CA VAL A 142 7.74 1.25 -4.56
C VAL A 142 8.72 0.25 -5.15
N ARG A 143 10.02 0.54 -5.10
CA ARG A 143 11.05 -0.44 -5.44
C ARG A 143 11.71 -0.91 -4.16
N CYS A 144 11.87 -2.21 -4.02
CA CYS A 144 12.68 -2.82 -2.97
C CYS A 144 13.84 -3.56 -3.64
N GLY A 145 15.00 -3.56 -2.99
CA GLY A 145 16.18 -4.29 -3.42
C GLY A 145 17.10 -4.52 -2.24
N PHE A 146 18.07 -5.42 -2.38
CA PHE A 146 19.15 -5.54 -1.40
C PHE A 146 20.38 -4.79 -1.88
N ASP A 147 20.92 -3.95 -1.00
CA ASP A 147 22.17 -3.24 -1.22
C ASP A 147 23.31 -4.09 -0.65
N SER A 148 24.17 -4.60 -1.53
CA SER A 148 25.30 -5.45 -1.16
C SER A 148 26.41 -4.69 -0.43
N HIS A 149 26.51 -3.37 -0.56
CA HIS A 149 27.48 -2.58 0.18
C HIS A 149 27.00 -2.32 1.62
N LEU A 150 25.71 -2.03 1.78
CA LEU A 150 25.09 -1.80 3.09
C LEU A 150 24.70 -3.10 3.81
N GLN A 151 24.67 -4.24 3.11
CA GLN A 151 24.16 -5.52 3.61
C GLN A 151 22.73 -5.40 4.15
N GLN A 152 21.90 -4.60 3.49
CA GLN A 152 20.55 -4.27 3.93
C GLN A 152 19.58 -4.19 2.76
N TYR A 153 18.31 -4.50 3.03
CA TYR A 153 17.22 -4.18 2.13
C TYR A 153 16.94 -2.68 2.15
N ILE A 154 16.79 -2.10 0.96
CA ILE A 154 16.51 -0.69 0.75
C ILE A 154 15.15 -0.51 0.09
N LEU A 155 14.39 0.46 0.58
CA LEU A 155 13.17 0.94 -0.03
C LEU A 155 13.49 2.19 -0.87
N ARG A 156 13.08 2.20 -2.14
CA ARG A 156 13.33 3.28 -3.09
C ARG A 156 12.01 3.76 -3.68
N LYS A 157 11.98 5.04 -4.06
CA LYS A 157 10.84 5.62 -4.77
C LYS A 157 10.50 4.83 -6.03
N ALA A 158 9.22 4.75 -6.36
CA ALA A 158 8.74 4.22 -7.62
C ALA A 158 9.31 4.98 -8.81
N ARG A 159 9.23 4.35 -9.99
CA ARG A 159 9.50 5.03 -11.27
C ARG A 159 8.49 6.15 -11.54
N ASP A 160 7.24 5.95 -11.12
CA ASP A 160 6.15 6.93 -11.27
C ASP A 160 6.09 7.83 -10.03
N PRO A 161 6.51 9.11 -10.11
CA PRO A 161 6.52 9.98 -8.95
C PRO A 161 5.11 10.33 -8.46
N GLN A 162 4.10 10.31 -9.34
CA GLN A 162 2.72 10.65 -8.98
C GLN A 162 2.02 9.52 -8.22
N LYS A 163 2.54 8.30 -8.33
CA LYS A 163 2.04 7.13 -7.61
C LYS A 163 3.00 6.60 -6.56
N ASP A 164 4.14 7.23 -6.34
CA ASP A 164 5.12 6.77 -5.36
C ASP A 164 4.47 6.61 -3.98
N GLN A 165 4.59 5.40 -3.43
CA GLN A 165 4.01 5.04 -2.13
C GLN A 165 5.08 4.81 -1.07
N SER A 166 6.33 5.21 -1.33
CA SER A 166 7.45 5.01 -0.40
C SER A 166 7.19 5.70 0.94
N TYR A 167 6.52 6.87 0.92
CA TYR A 167 6.09 7.57 2.12
C TYR A 167 5.22 6.71 3.04
N PHE A 168 4.27 5.94 2.51
CA PHE A 168 3.37 5.13 3.34
C PHE A 168 4.04 3.87 3.92
N LEU A 169 5.23 3.52 3.41
CA LEU A 169 5.97 2.32 3.78
C LEU A 169 7.26 2.64 4.54
N TYR A 170 7.45 3.88 5.00
CA TYR A 170 8.68 4.30 5.70
C TYR A 170 8.98 3.47 6.95
N ALA A 171 7.95 2.93 7.61
CA ALA A 171 8.04 2.19 8.86
C ALA A 171 8.34 0.68 8.67
N LEU A 172 8.53 0.21 7.43
CA LEU A 172 8.87 -1.20 7.21
C LEU A 172 10.31 -1.48 7.63
N ASN A 173 10.49 -2.51 8.46
CA ASN A 173 11.80 -2.95 8.92
C ASN A 173 12.45 -3.95 7.94
N GLN A 174 13.69 -4.32 8.22
CA GLN A 174 14.47 -5.24 7.38
C GLN A 174 13.81 -6.61 7.21
N ALA A 175 13.23 -7.18 8.25
CA ALA A 175 12.55 -8.48 8.18
C ALA A 175 11.31 -8.43 7.27
N MET A 176 10.54 -7.34 7.36
CA MET A 176 9.38 -7.10 6.49
C MET A 176 9.83 -6.91 5.04
N LEU A 177 10.81 -6.05 4.79
CA LEU A 177 11.32 -5.78 3.43
C LEU A 177 11.90 -7.05 2.78
N ALA A 178 12.65 -7.86 3.55
CA ALA A 178 13.24 -9.11 3.08
C ALA A 178 12.20 -10.10 2.55
N LYS A 179 10.98 -10.07 3.12
CA LYS A 179 9.88 -10.97 2.77
C LYS A 179 8.79 -10.30 1.92
N SER A 180 9.07 -9.12 1.37
CA SER A 180 8.12 -8.35 0.55
C SER A 180 8.52 -8.30 -0.93
N MET A 181 7.54 -8.15 -1.82
CA MET A 181 7.73 -7.91 -3.24
C MET A 181 6.80 -6.80 -3.76
N PHE A 182 7.32 -6.01 -4.69
CA PHE A 182 6.62 -4.86 -5.27
C PHE A 182 6.74 -4.83 -6.80
N PRO A 183 6.00 -5.70 -7.52
CA PRO A 183 6.14 -5.85 -8.97
C PRO A 183 5.80 -4.61 -9.80
N LEU A 184 5.15 -3.59 -9.23
CA LEU A 184 4.74 -2.36 -9.92
C LEU A 184 5.75 -1.20 -9.79
N GLY A 185 6.75 -1.32 -8.92
CA GLY A 185 7.67 -0.22 -8.58
C GLY A 185 8.43 0.40 -9.75
N SER A 186 8.65 -0.38 -10.82
CA SER A 186 9.39 0.04 -12.01
C SER A 186 8.50 0.44 -13.19
N THR A 187 7.20 0.63 -12.97
CA THR A 187 6.21 0.96 -14.01
C THR A 187 5.35 2.16 -13.64
N THR A 188 4.79 2.83 -14.65
CA THR A 188 3.81 3.90 -14.46
C THR A 188 2.40 3.36 -14.31
N LYS A 189 1.50 4.16 -13.73
CA LYS A 189 0.09 3.77 -13.62
C LYS A 189 -0.56 3.47 -14.97
N ASP A 190 -0.21 4.27 -15.97
CA ASP A 190 -0.75 4.11 -17.33
C ASP A 190 -0.26 2.81 -17.97
N GLU A 191 0.99 2.43 -17.74
CA GLU A 191 1.52 1.13 -18.15
C GLU A 191 0.73 -0.02 -17.49
N VAL A 192 0.47 0.07 -16.19
CA VAL A 192 -0.33 -0.93 -15.45
C VAL A 192 -1.76 -1.01 -15.98
N ARG A 193 -2.41 0.12 -16.28
CA ARG A 193 -3.76 0.13 -16.85
C ARG A 193 -3.82 -0.46 -18.25
N ARG A 194 -2.83 -0.17 -19.11
CA ARG A 194 -2.72 -0.79 -20.44
C ARG A 194 -2.50 -2.29 -20.34
N GLU A 195 -1.62 -2.74 -19.44
CA GLU A 195 -1.40 -4.17 -19.20
C GLU A 195 -2.69 -4.86 -18.75
N ALA A 196 -3.43 -4.23 -17.82
CA ALA A 196 -4.73 -4.73 -17.38
C ALA A 196 -5.74 -4.82 -18.51
N ALA A 197 -5.86 -3.77 -19.34
CA ALA A 197 -6.77 -3.76 -20.49
C ALA A 197 -6.40 -4.84 -21.52
N ASN A 198 -5.12 -4.98 -21.85
CA ASN A 198 -4.63 -5.99 -22.79
C ASN A 198 -4.87 -7.43 -22.30
N ALA A 199 -4.78 -7.64 -20.99
CA ALA A 199 -5.06 -8.93 -20.35
C ALA A 199 -6.56 -9.18 -20.10
N GLY A 200 -7.44 -8.22 -20.44
CA GLY A 200 -8.88 -8.34 -20.21
C GLY A 200 -9.30 -8.26 -18.73
N ILE A 201 -8.45 -7.72 -17.85
CA ILE A 201 -8.75 -7.59 -16.41
C ILE A 201 -9.94 -6.63 -16.24
N PRO A 202 -11.08 -7.10 -15.66
CA PRO A 202 -12.31 -6.31 -15.58
C PRO A 202 -12.17 -4.96 -14.84
N GLN A 203 -11.21 -4.90 -13.91
CA GLN A 203 -10.96 -3.74 -13.06
C GLN A 203 -10.13 -2.64 -13.74
N ALA A 204 -9.73 -2.80 -15.01
CA ALA A 204 -8.89 -1.85 -15.73
C ALA A 204 -9.47 -0.41 -15.76
N ALA A 205 -10.80 -0.29 -15.78
CA ALA A 205 -11.51 1.00 -15.79
C ALA A 205 -11.84 1.55 -14.39
N LYS A 206 -11.58 0.79 -13.31
CA LYS A 206 -11.93 1.21 -11.95
C LYS A 206 -11.05 2.38 -11.51
N LYS A 207 -11.67 3.40 -10.90
CA LYS A 207 -10.93 4.52 -10.27
C LYS A 207 -10.14 4.01 -9.07
N ASP A 208 -8.97 4.61 -8.85
CA ASP A 208 -8.14 4.31 -7.67
C ASP A 208 -8.85 4.82 -6.40
N SER A 209 -8.72 4.08 -5.30
CA SER A 209 -9.13 4.59 -3.99
C SER A 209 -8.19 5.73 -3.58
N GLN A 210 -8.73 6.94 -3.41
CA GLN A 210 -7.96 8.11 -2.99
C GLN A 210 -8.15 8.46 -1.49
N GLU A 211 -9.10 7.82 -0.82
CA GLU A 211 -9.50 8.14 0.55
C GLU A 211 -9.05 7.10 1.58
N VAL A 212 -9.11 7.49 2.86
CA VAL A 212 -8.93 6.58 4.00
C VAL A 212 -9.96 5.46 3.91
N CYS A 213 -9.51 4.21 3.87
CA CYS A 213 -10.34 3.09 3.42
C CYS A 213 -11.60 2.82 4.25
N PHE A 214 -11.63 3.22 5.53
CA PHE A 214 -12.76 2.99 6.44
C PHE A 214 -13.64 4.24 6.63
N ILE A 215 -13.31 5.35 5.97
CA ILE A 215 -14.12 6.57 5.99
C ILE A 215 -15.04 6.54 4.77
N GLN A 216 -16.35 6.47 5.03
CA GLN A 216 -17.37 6.49 3.98
C GLN A 216 -17.73 7.92 3.61
N ASP A 217 -18.02 8.15 2.33
CA ASP A 217 -18.50 9.43 1.79
C ASP A 217 -17.65 10.66 2.14
N ASN A 218 -16.36 10.44 2.45
CA ASN A 218 -15.44 11.47 2.92
C ASN A 218 -15.87 12.18 4.23
N ASP A 219 -16.76 11.55 5.02
CA ASP A 219 -17.25 12.08 6.28
C ASP A 219 -16.43 11.58 7.48
N TYR A 220 -15.17 11.99 7.54
CA TYR A 220 -14.33 11.63 8.69
C TYR A 220 -14.83 12.25 10.00
N GLN A 221 -15.57 13.37 9.94
CA GLN A 221 -16.10 14.02 11.13
C GLN A 221 -17.25 13.21 11.74
N GLY A 222 -18.18 12.74 10.91
CA GLY A 222 -19.22 11.81 11.32
C GLY A 222 -18.64 10.50 11.85
N PHE A 223 -17.59 9.98 11.20
CA PHE A 223 -16.86 8.82 11.68
C PHE A 223 -16.27 9.04 13.07
N LEU A 224 -15.53 10.13 13.29
CA LEU A 224 -14.94 10.43 14.60
C LEU A 224 -16.02 10.58 15.69
N ARG A 225 -17.14 11.23 15.37
CA ARG A 225 -18.29 11.39 16.29
C ARG A 225 -18.92 10.05 16.65
N SER A 226 -19.11 9.15 15.69
CA SER A 226 -19.67 7.81 15.95
C SER A 226 -18.74 6.94 16.79
N HIS A 227 -17.43 7.23 16.78
CA HIS A 227 -16.42 6.57 17.62
C HIS A 227 -16.14 7.30 18.94
N GLY A 228 -17.01 8.24 19.33
CA GLY A 228 -16.93 8.90 20.63
C GLY A 228 -15.79 9.92 20.78
N CYS A 229 -15.16 10.33 19.67
CA CYS A 229 -14.16 11.40 19.70
C CYS A 229 -14.88 12.73 19.92
N ALA A 230 -15.01 13.15 21.17
CA ALA A 230 -15.75 14.37 21.52
C ALA A 230 -14.82 15.58 21.75
N GLN A 231 -13.59 15.34 22.22
CA GLN A 231 -12.66 16.40 22.62
C GLN A 231 -12.23 17.23 21.42
N GLY A 232 -11.94 16.57 20.30
CA GLY A 232 -11.59 17.24 19.05
C GLY A 232 -12.66 18.18 18.49
N PHE A 233 -13.93 18.05 18.91
CA PHE A 233 -15.06 18.86 18.40
C PHE A 233 -15.55 19.95 19.36
N LEU A 234 -14.83 20.20 20.46
CA LEU A 234 -15.18 21.29 21.37
C LEU A 234 -14.92 22.65 20.69
N PRO A 235 -15.93 23.53 20.60
CA PRO A 235 -15.74 24.84 19.97
C PRO A 235 -14.81 25.71 20.80
N GLY A 236 -13.99 26.49 20.10
CA GLY A 236 -13.02 27.41 20.70
C GLY A 236 -12.81 28.64 19.83
N ASP A 237 -11.81 29.44 20.17
CA ASP A 237 -11.55 30.70 19.50
C ASP A 237 -10.38 30.55 18.51
N PHE A 238 -10.55 31.11 17.31
CA PHE A 238 -9.41 31.39 16.45
C PHE A 238 -8.72 32.64 16.98
N VAL A 239 -7.42 32.56 17.25
CA VAL A 239 -6.61 33.68 17.74
C VAL A 239 -5.47 33.98 16.78
N ASP A 240 -5.13 35.26 16.63
CA ASP A 240 -3.90 35.64 15.93
C ASP A 240 -2.66 35.52 16.84
N ARG A 241 -1.48 35.86 16.29
CA ARG A 241 -0.20 35.81 17.02
C ARG A 241 -0.13 36.77 18.23
N SER A 242 -1.00 37.77 18.29
CA SER A 242 -1.10 38.71 19.41
C SER A 242 -2.12 38.26 20.48
N GLY A 243 -2.84 37.16 20.24
CA GLY A 243 -3.91 36.68 21.10
C GLY A 243 -5.27 37.33 20.83
N LYS A 244 -5.40 38.13 19.77
CA LYS A 244 -6.68 38.73 19.39
C LYS A 244 -7.59 37.64 18.82
N VAL A 245 -8.80 37.53 19.37
CA VAL A 245 -9.85 36.63 18.86
C VAL A 245 -10.32 37.12 17.49
N LEU A 246 -10.27 36.22 16.50
CA LEU A 246 -10.68 36.45 15.11
C LEU A 246 -12.04 35.83 14.78
N GLY A 247 -12.51 34.88 15.60
CA GLY A 247 -13.76 34.16 15.40
C GLY A 247 -13.80 32.88 16.22
N ARG A 248 -14.82 32.02 15.99
CA ARG A 248 -14.95 30.72 16.66
C ARG A 248 -14.84 29.55 15.70
N HIS A 249 -14.14 28.50 16.12
CA HIS A 249 -13.99 27.26 15.37
C HIS A 249 -14.94 26.18 15.88
N LYS A 250 -15.25 25.19 15.03
CA LYS A 250 -16.18 24.07 15.35
C LYS A 250 -15.52 22.92 16.13
N GLY A 251 -14.27 23.13 16.52
CA GLY A 251 -13.40 22.14 17.16
C GLY A 251 -12.15 21.85 16.34
N ILE A 252 -11.03 21.58 17.02
CA ILE A 252 -9.71 21.46 16.42
C ILE A 252 -9.62 20.32 15.40
N ALA A 253 -10.40 19.24 15.58
CA ALA A 253 -10.42 18.10 14.66
C ALA A 253 -11.00 18.42 13.27
N CYS A 254 -11.70 19.56 13.12
CA CYS A 254 -12.23 20.00 11.83
C CYS A 254 -11.18 20.69 10.95
N TYR A 255 -9.95 20.89 11.44
CA TYR A 255 -8.93 21.69 10.78
C TYR A 255 -7.58 20.97 10.80
N THR A 256 -6.73 21.31 9.84
CA THR A 256 -5.32 20.92 9.80
C THR A 256 -4.48 22.13 9.44
N ILE A 257 -3.17 22.07 9.67
CA ILE A 257 -2.26 23.19 9.39
C ILE A 257 -2.14 23.37 7.88
N GLY A 258 -2.49 24.57 7.38
CA GLY A 258 -2.46 24.96 5.97
C GLY A 258 -3.54 25.99 5.67
#